data_AF-A0A3B0V157-F1
#
_entry.id   AF-A0A3B0V157-F1
#
_cell.length_a   1.000
_cell.length_b   1.000
_cell.length_c   1.000
_cell.angle_alpha   90.00
_cell.angle_beta   90.00
_cell.angle_gamma   90.00
#
_symmetry.space_group_name_H-M   'P 1'
#
loop_
_entity.id
_entity.type
_entity.pdbx_description
1 polymer ?
#
loop_
_entity_poly.entity_id
_entity_poly.type
_entity_poly.pdbx_seq_one_letter_code
_entity_poly.pdbx_strand_id
1 'polypeptide(L)'
;MSLKRRLTIVDTDDGDKDFIQTALKVAFATTDMETVNQHFGSALGFSIYVLDPNKIKLFEVVQFGETQEDGNEDKLQVKLDALEGCVAVYSQAIGASAIALLKAGNIQPVRVVAGACI
;
A
#
# COMPACT_ATOMS: atom_id res chain seq x y z
N MET A 1 -7.60 14.44 -1.88
CA MET A 1 -7.70 13.17 -2.63
C MET A 1 -8.69 12.32 -1.86
N SER A 2 -9.74 11.76 -2.45
CA SER A 2 -10.65 10.86 -1.73
C SER A 2 -10.33 9.40 -2.05
N LEU A 3 -10.62 8.51 -1.10
CA LEU A 3 -10.67 7.08 -1.36
C LEU A 3 -11.77 6.83 -2.41
N LYS A 4 -11.40 6.27 -3.58
CA LYS A 4 -12.34 5.99 -4.66
C LYS A 4 -12.92 4.59 -4.53
N ARG A 5 -12.05 3.60 -4.28
CA ARG A 5 -12.44 2.20 -4.09
C ARG A 5 -11.49 1.53 -3.09
N ARG A 6 -12.04 0.60 -2.30
CA ARG A 6 -11.28 -0.35 -1.48
C ARG A 6 -11.94 -1.71 -1.69
N LEU A 7 -11.18 -2.67 -2.21
CA LEU A 7 -11.62 -4.03 -2.50
C LEU A 7 -10.82 -4.98 -1.61
N THR A 8 -11.48 -5.61 -0.65
CA THR A 8 -10.85 -6.55 0.29
C THR A 8 -11.28 -7.97 -0.08
N ILE A 9 -10.32 -8.90 -0.11
CA ILE A 9 -10.62 -10.32 -0.30
C ILE A 9 -11.16 -10.87 1.03
N VAL A 10 -12.35 -11.47 0.96
CA VAL A 10 -13.00 -12.10 2.11
C VAL A 10 -12.84 -13.60 1.97
N ASP A 11 -11.90 -14.17 2.72
CA ASP A 11 -11.76 -15.63 2.85
C ASP A 11 -12.84 -16.17 3.82
N THR A 12 -13.52 -17.25 3.42
CA THR A 12 -14.60 -17.88 4.21
C THR A 12 -14.08 -18.96 5.16
N ASP A 13 -12.84 -19.40 4.99
CA ASP A 13 -12.22 -20.48 5.77
C ASP A 13 -11.57 -19.95 7.05
N ASP A 14 -11.80 -20.63 8.18
CA ASP A 14 -11.29 -20.17 9.48
C ASP A 14 -9.75 -20.19 9.56
N GLY A 15 -9.09 -21.14 8.89
CA GLY A 15 -7.62 -21.18 8.81
C GLY A 15 -7.00 -19.98 8.08
N ASP A 16 -7.75 -19.32 7.20
CA ASP A 16 -7.29 -18.10 6.53
C ASP A 16 -7.41 -16.86 7.42
N LYS A 17 -8.38 -16.83 8.35
CA LYS A 17 -8.52 -15.74 9.31
C LYS A 17 -7.36 -15.69 10.29
N ASP A 18 -6.93 -16.86 10.78
CA ASP A 18 -5.78 -16.97 11.69
C ASP A 18 -4.47 -16.56 10.99
N PHE A 19 -4.33 -16.95 9.72
CA PHE A 19 -3.21 -16.52 8.87
C PHE A 19 -3.20 -14.99 8.71
N ILE A 20 -4.32 -14.37 8.30
CA ILE A 20 -4.41 -12.91 8.09
C ILE A 20 -4.08 -12.12 9.37
N GLN A 21 -4.41 -12.65 10.56
CA GLN A 21 -4.13 -12.00 11.85
C GLN A 21 -2.65 -12.03 12.23
N THR A 22 -1.90 -13.05 11.81
CA THR A 22 -0.49 -13.25 12.21
C THR A 22 0.51 -12.88 11.11
N ALA A 23 0.05 -12.82 9.86
CA ALA A 23 0.86 -12.47 8.70
C ALA A 23 1.20 -10.97 8.64
N LEU A 24 2.32 -10.67 7.99
CA LEU A 24 2.74 -9.30 7.71
C LEU A 24 1.94 -8.73 6.53
N LYS A 25 1.54 -7.46 6.63
CA LYS A 25 0.92 -6.73 5.52
C LYS A 25 1.95 -5.86 4.81
N VAL A 26 2.07 -6.00 3.49
CA VAL A 26 2.99 -5.20 2.67
C VAL A 26 2.22 -4.59 1.51
N ALA A 27 2.41 -3.28 1.30
CA ALA A 27 1.75 -2.53 0.24
C ALA A 27 2.71 -2.21 -0.90
N PHE A 28 2.17 -2.14 -2.12
CA PHE A 28 2.90 -1.81 -3.33
C PHE A 28 2.16 -0.70 -4.09
N ALA A 29 2.89 0.35 -4.47
CA ALA A 29 2.38 1.46 -5.28
C ALA A 29 2.33 1.06 -6.75
N THR A 30 1.12 0.72 -7.21
CA THR A 30 0.90 0.09 -8.52
C THR A 30 -0.46 0.46 -9.11
N THR A 31 -0.54 0.44 -10.44
CA THR A 31 -1.78 0.49 -11.22
C THR A 31 -2.13 -0.83 -11.91
N ASP A 32 -1.21 -1.79 -11.95
CA ASP A 32 -1.35 -3.07 -12.66
C ASP A 32 -1.39 -4.29 -11.71
N MET A 33 -1.01 -4.14 -10.44
CA MET A 33 -0.89 -5.22 -9.44
C MET A 33 0.17 -6.28 -9.78
N GLU A 34 1.04 -5.99 -10.74
CA GLU A 34 2.12 -6.89 -11.18
C GLU A 34 3.50 -6.28 -10.89
N THR A 35 3.62 -4.96 -11.02
CA THR A 35 4.88 -4.24 -10.84
C THR A 35 4.72 -3.00 -9.97
N VAL A 36 5.80 -2.62 -9.30
CA VAL A 36 5.88 -1.33 -8.60
C VAL A 36 6.12 -0.23 -9.64
N ASN A 37 5.03 0.45 -9.99
CA ASN A 37 5.01 1.37 -11.12
C ASN A 37 4.66 2.83 -10.76
N GLN A 38 4.50 3.17 -9.47
CA GLN A 38 4.08 4.50 -9.02
C GLN A 38 5.05 5.18 -8.03
N HIS A 39 5.04 6.52 -8.06
CA HIS A 39 5.56 7.37 -6.99
C HIS A 39 4.54 7.43 -5.84
N PHE A 40 4.97 7.27 -4.59
CA PHE A 40 4.07 7.19 -3.43
C PHE A 40 3.09 8.37 -3.33
N GLY A 41 3.61 9.60 -3.40
CA GLY A 41 2.80 10.83 -3.26
C GLY A 41 1.69 11.00 -4.30
N SER A 42 1.88 10.51 -5.53
CA SER A 42 0.93 10.60 -6.65
C SER A 42 0.28 9.26 -7.00
N ALA A 43 0.54 8.21 -6.22
CA ALA A 43 0.04 6.86 -6.50
C ALA A 43 -1.48 6.85 -6.66
N LEU A 44 -1.95 6.24 -7.74
CA LEU A 44 -3.38 6.04 -8.03
C LEU A 44 -3.97 4.86 -7.26
N GLY A 45 -3.14 3.97 -6.73
CA GLY A 45 -3.58 2.87 -5.90
C GLY A 45 -2.45 2.12 -5.21
N PHE A 46 -2.86 1.26 -4.27
CA PHE A 46 -2.02 0.29 -3.59
C PHE A 46 -2.62 -1.10 -3.74
N SER A 47 -1.78 -2.09 -4.03
CA SER A 47 -2.10 -3.50 -3.77
C SER A 47 -1.42 -3.92 -2.47
N ILE A 48 -2.19 -4.50 -1.56
CA ILE A 48 -1.75 -4.92 -0.23
C ILE A 48 -1.81 -6.44 -0.17
N TYR A 49 -0.69 -7.05 0.21
CA TYR A 49 -0.55 -8.48 0.36
C TYR A 49 -0.32 -8.82 1.82
N VAL A 50 -0.86 -9.96 2.25
CA VAL A 50 -0.51 -10.61 3.52
C VAL A 50 0.46 -11.73 3.25
N LEU A 51 1.53 -11.82 4.04
CA LEU A 51 2.54 -12.85 3.87
C LEU A 51 3.20 -13.29 5.19
N ASP A 52 3.59 -14.56 5.20
CA ASP A 52 4.51 -15.16 6.15
C ASP A 52 5.59 -15.95 5.37
N PRO A 53 6.54 -16.63 6.03
CA PRO A 53 7.57 -17.41 5.32
C PRO A 53 7.06 -18.53 4.40
N ASN A 54 5.81 -18.96 4.55
CA ASN A 54 5.23 -20.13 3.86
C ASN A 54 4.11 -19.75 2.87
N LYS A 55 3.48 -18.60 3.02
CA LYS A 55 2.26 -18.24 2.30
C LYS A 55 2.20 -16.75 1.99
N ILE A 56 1.68 -16.44 0.80
CA ILE A 56 1.42 -15.07 0.32
C ILE A 56 0.01 -15.05 -0.26
N LYS A 57 -0.75 -13.99 0.06
CA LYS A 57 -2.07 -13.73 -0.54
C LYS A 57 -2.25 -12.24 -0.80
N LEU A 58 -2.92 -11.92 -1.92
CA LEU A 58 -3.50 -10.59 -2.07
C LEU A 58 -4.57 -10.42 -0.99
N PHE A 59 -4.54 -9.29 -0.29
CA PHE A 59 -5.46 -8.98 0.80
C PHE A 59 -6.42 -7.87 0.40
N GLU A 60 -5.89 -6.78 -0.13
CA GLU A 60 -6.69 -5.61 -0.45
C GLU A 60 -6.12 -4.82 -1.63
N VAL A 61 -6.99 -4.19 -2.42
CA VAL A 61 -6.63 -3.21 -3.43
C VAL A 61 -7.33 -1.90 -3.14
N VAL A 62 -6.55 -0.84 -2.97
CA VAL A 62 -7.01 0.51 -2.68
C VAL A 62 -6.79 1.38 -3.91
N GLN A 63 -7.83 2.08 -4.36
CA GLN A 63 -7.76 3.04 -5.45
C GLN A 63 -8.12 4.44 -4.95
N PHE A 64 -7.29 5.41 -5.29
CA PHE A 64 -7.48 6.81 -4.95
C PHE A 64 -8.07 7.59 -6.13
N GLY A 65 -8.81 8.67 -5.85
CA GLY A 65 -9.34 9.56 -6.89
C GLY A 65 -8.26 10.41 -7.56
N GLU A 66 -8.40 10.68 -8.86
CA GLU A 66 -7.54 11.61 -9.59
C GLU A 66 -7.76 13.05 -9.10
N THR A 67 -6.68 13.79 -8.86
CA THR A 67 -6.76 15.26 -8.64
C THR A 67 -5.44 15.89 -9.04
N GLN A 68 -5.52 17.08 -9.65
CA GLN A 68 -4.38 17.89 -10.09
C GLN A 68 -3.32 18.08 -8.98
N GLU A 69 -2.05 18.19 -9.39
CA GLU A 69 -0.83 18.11 -8.59
C GLU A 69 -0.57 19.31 -7.63
N ASP A 70 -1.56 19.71 -6.84
CA ASP A 70 -1.46 20.94 -6.02
C ASP A 70 -0.83 20.76 -4.60
N GLY A 71 0.08 19.80 -4.39
CA GLY A 71 0.91 19.73 -3.19
C GLY A 71 0.25 19.59 -1.79
N ASN A 72 -1.08 19.41 -1.70
CA ASN A 72 -1.80 19.47 -0.43
C ASN A 72 -1.54 18.26 0.53
N GLU A 73 -1.33 18.54 1.83
CA GLU A 73 -1.07 17.57 2.91
C GLU A 73 -2.24 16.59 3.13
N ASP A 74 -3.48 17.03 2.87
CA ASP A 74 -4.68 16.16 2.95
C ASP A 74 -4.59 14.94 2.02
N LYS A 75 -3.79 15.02 0.94
CA LYS A 75 -3.58 13.92 -0.01
C LYS A 75 -2.74 12.78 0.56
N LEU A 76 -1.91 13.10 1.55
CA LEU A 76 -0.97 12.18 2.15
C LEU A 76 -1.65 11.35 3.23
N GLN A 77 -2.50 12.00 4.04
CA GLN A 77 -3.23 11.33 5.11
C GLN A 77 -4.07 10.15 4.59
N VAL A 78 -4.82 10.35 3.51
CA VAL A 78 -5.63 9.27 2.90
C VAL A 78 -4.80 8.06 2.44
N LYS A 79 -3.53 8.28 2.04
CA LYS A 79 -2.61 7.19 1.71
C LYS A 79 -2.04 6.52 2.96
N LEU A 80 -1.79 7.28 4.02
CA LEU A 80 -1.34 6.74 5.30
C LEU A 80 -2.43 5.86 5.92
N ASP A 81 -3.69 6.33 5.91
CA ASP A 81 -4.85 5.58 6.39
C ASP A 81 -5.08 4.28 5.59
N ALA A 82 -4.75 4.28 4.30
CA ALA A 82 -4.77 3.08 3.47
C ALA A 82 -3.70 2.05 3.85
N LEU A 83 -2.64 2.46 4.53
CA LEU A 83 -1.52 1.63 4.94
C LEU A 83 -1.58 1.21 6.41
N GLU A 84 -2.67 1.49 7.11
CA GLU A 84 -2.84 1.08 8.50
C GLU A 84 -2.63 -0.44 8.65
N GLY A 85 -1.75 -0.83 9.58
CA GLY A 85 -1.37 -2.22 9.81
C GLY A 85 -0.38 -2.81 8.79
N CYS A 86 0.05 -2.07 7.77
CA CYS A 86 1.16 -2.48 6.91
C CYS A 86 2.51 -2.27 7.61
N VAL A 87 3.45 -3.18 7.41
CA VAL A 87 4.82 -3.04 7.90
C VAL A 87 5.73 -2.31 6.92
N ALA A 88 5.36 -2.31 5.63
CA ALA A 88 6.13 -1.65 4.59
C ALA A 88 5.27 -1.21 3.41
N VAL A 89 5.75 -0.17 2.70
CA VAL A 89 5.21 0.24 1.40
C VAL A 89 6.34 0.40 0.38
N TYR A 90 6.17 -0.24 -0.78
CA TYR A 90 7.10 -0.21 -1.89
C TYR A 90 6.63 0.78 -2.95
N SER A 91 7.54 1.65 -3.41
CA SER A 91 7.27 2.64 -4.45
C SER A 91 8.51 2.95 -5.29
N GLN A 92 8.33 3.51 -6.49
CA GLN A 92 9.46 3.93 -7.34
C GLN A 92 10.20 5.13 -6.76
N ALA A 93 9.45 6.01 -6.08
CA ALA A 93 9.96 7.22 -5.49
C ALA A 93 9.02 7.68 -4.37
N ILE A 94 9.60 8.37 -3.39
CA ILE A 94 8.90 8.86 -2.22
C ILE A 94 9.57 10.14 -1.71
N GLY A 95 8.76 11.14 -1.36
CA GLY A 95 9.23 12.42 -0.84
C GLY A 95 9.60 12.36 0.65
N ALA A 96 10.44 13.30 1.10
CA ALA A 96 10.94 13.32 2.48
C ALA A 96 9.84 13.46 3.55
N SER A 97 8.82 14.28 3.29
CA SER A 97 7.67 14.46 4.20
C SER A 97 6.90 13.14 4.39
N ALA A 98 6.65 12.42 3.29
CA ALA A 98 6.00 11.11 3.31
C ALA A 98 6.83 10.07 4.09
N ILE A 99 8.15 10.07 3.92
CA ILE A 99 9.05 9.17 4.69
C ILE A 99 8.91 9.43 6.19
N ALA A 100 8.92 10.68 6.62
CA ALA A 100 8.82 11.04 8.03
C ALA A 100 7.50 10.55 8.65
N LEU A 101 6.39 10.75 7.94
CA LEU A 101 5.06 10.33 8.40
C LEU A 101 4.89 8.81 8.42
N LEU A 102 5.39 8.09 7.40
CA LEU A 102 5.36 6.63 7.37
C LEU A 102 6.17 6.02 8.52
N LYS A 103 7.38 6.55 8.78
CA LYS A 103 8.21 6.11 9.90
C LYS A 103 7.55 6.38 11.25
N ALA A 104 6.86 7.51 11.40
CA ALA A 104 6.09 7.80 12.62
C ALA A 104 4.92 6.82 12.82
N GLY A 105 4.37 6.28 11.73
CA GLY A 105 3.36 5.21 11.74
C GLY A 105 3.94 3.79 11.74
N ASN A 106 5.24 3.60 12.00
CA ASN A 106 5.92 2.31 11.97
C ASN A 106 5.83 1.55 10.62
N ILE A 107 5.56 2.26 9.53
CA ILE A 107 5.54 1.70 8.17
C ILE A 107 6.89 2.00 7.52
N GLN A 108 7.58 0.96 7.04
CA GLN A 108 8.86 1.12 6.37
C GLN A 108 8.67 1.55 4.90
N PRO A 109 9.10 2.76 4.49
CA PRO A 109 9.12 3.11 3.08
C PRO A 109 10.31 2.44 2.38
N VAL A 110 10.04 1.73 1.28
CA VAL A 110 11.06 1.08 0.46
C VAL A 110 11.00 1.64 -0.96
N ARG A 111 12.13 2.17 -1.42
CA ARG A 111 12.28 2.62 -2.80
C ARG A 111 12.84 1.48 -3.64
N VAL A 112 12.19 1.18 -4.76
CA VAL A 112 12.64 0.19 -5.74
C VAL A 112 12.81 0.82 -7.12
N VAL A 113 13.48 0.08 -8.01
CA VAL A 113 13.57 0.44 -9.42
C VAL A 113 12.20 0.36 -10.08
N ALA A 114 11.98 1.20 -11.09
CA ALA A 114 10.76 1.18 -11.87
C ALA A 114 10.55 -0.19 -12.54
N GLY A 115 9.35 -0.76 -12.39
CA GLY A 115 9.00 -2.05 -12.99
C GLY A 115 9.49 -3.28 -12.21
N ALA A 116 9.96 -3.10 -10.96
CA ALA A 116 10.23 -4.23 -10.08
C ALA A 116 8.95 -5.06 -9.89
N CYS A 117 9.04 -6.38 -10.06
CA CYS A 117 7.93 -7.29 -9.83
C CYS A 117 7.51 -7.29 -8.37
N ILE A 118 6.20 -7.38 -8.15
CA ILE A 118 5.58 -7.57 -6.84
C ILE A 118 5.70 -9.04 -6.43
#